data_AF-A0A9D2D544-F1
#
_entry.id   AF-A0A9D2D544-F1
#
_cell.length_a   1.000
_cell.length_b   1.000
_cell.length_c   1.000
_cell.angle_alpha   90.00
_cell.angle_beta   90.00
_cell.angle_gamma   90.00
#
_symmetry.space_group_name_H-M   'P 1'
#
loop_
_entity.id
_entity.type
_entity.pdbx_description
1 polymer ?
#
loop_
_entity_poly.entity_id
_entity_poly.type
_entity_poly.pdbx_seq_one_letter_code
_entity_poly.pdbx_strand_id
1 'polypeptide(L)'
;MRWAQTLKTEDVAKIEAVVHPPVNDKPYKNFTEQEIDSVVKQINQCSGRFTIKPEKPAGASFIYYITMKDGDVHMVANNGIELVIDETYYTGDEHRLNDWLNSVIGEVDSPLPDDFSFTY
;
A
#
# COMPACT_ATOMS: atom_id res chain seq x y z
N MET A 1 -11.36 -5.86 2.30
CA MET A 1 -11.00 -5.40 3.67
C MET A 1 -10.75 -6.49 4.72
N ARG A 2 -11.57 -7.55 4.84
CA ARG A 2 -11.45 -8.48 5.98
C ARG A 2 -10.07 -9.15 6.10
N TRP A 3 -9.48 -9.59 4.97
CA TRP A 3 -8.15 -10.18 4.98
C TRP A 3 -7.09 -9.18 5.45
N ALA A 4 -7.18 -7.93 4.99
CA ALA A 4 -6.19 -6.88 5.30
C ALA A 4 -6.15 -6.55 6.79
N GLN A 5 -7.27 -6.70 7.52
CA GLN A 5 -7.33 -6.50 8.98
C GLN A 5 -6.81 -7.70 9.78
N THR A 6 -6.74 -8.86 9.15
CA THR A 6 -6.30 -10.12 9.76
C THR A 6 -5.02 -10.65 9.11
N LEU A 7 -4.31 -9.80 8.36
CA LEU A 7 -3.09 -10.17 7.67
C LEU A 7 -2.02 -10.47 8.72
N LYS A 8 -1.30 -11.57 8.52
CA LYS A 8 -0.20 -11.95 9.40
C LYS A 8 1.11 -11.89 8.66
N THR A 9 2.12 -11.33 9.34
CA THR A 9 3.51 -11.31 8.88
C THR A 9 4.01 -12.70 8.48
N GLU A 10 3.58 -13.75 9.19
CA GLU A 10 4.00 -15.13 8.92
C GLU A 10 3.51 -15.69 7.58
N ASP A 11 2.47 -15.10 6.98
CA ASP A 11 1.88 -15.53 5.71
C ASP A 11 2.41 -14.72 4.51
N VAL A 12 3.13 -13.62 4.77
CA VAL A 12 3.68 -12.72 3.75
C VAL A 12 5.04 -13.21 3.29
N ALA A 13 5.26 -13.25 1.97
CA ALA A 13 6.53 -13.55 1.34
C ALA A 13 7.31 -12.27 0.97
N LYS A 14 6.61 -11.24 0.48
CA LYS A 14 7.22 -9.97 0.03
C LYS A 14 6.21 -8.84 0.12
N ILE A 15 6.68 -7.64 0.45
CA ILE A 15 5.91 -6.40 0.27
C ILE A 15 6.75 -5.41 -0.53
N GLU A 16 6.14 -4.85 -1.57
CA GLU A 16 6.72 -3.81 -2.40
C GLU A 16 5.84 -2.55 -2.38
N ALA A 17 6.44 -1.37 -2.29
CA ALA A 17 5.75 -0.09 -2.43
C ALA A 17 6.11 0.59 -3.75
N VAL A 18 5.11 1.23 -4.34
CA VAL A 18 5.28 2.21 -5.42
C VAL A 18 4.55 3.49 -5.07
N VAL A 19 5.24 4.62 -5.10
CA VAL A 19 4.69 5.97 -4.87
C VAL A 19 4.53 6.73 -6.18
N HIS A 20 3.45 7.49 -6.31
CA HIS A 20 3.22 8.41 -7.43
C HIS A 20 2.78 9.80 -6.94
N PRO A 21 3.37 10.91 -7.44
CA PRO A 21 4.52 10.95 -8.33
C PRO A 21 5.81 10.49 -7.62
N PRO A 22 6.85 10.07 -8.36
CA PRO A 22 8.13 9.67 -7.76
C PRO A 22 8.78 10.83 -7.00
N VAL A 23 9.43 10.51 -5.88
CA VAL A 23 10.27 11.46 -5.13
C VAL A 23 11.73 11.19 -5.48
N ASN A 24 12.44 12.20 -5.99
CA ASN A 24 13.85 12.11 -6.39
C ASN A 24 14.14 10.92 -7.33
N ASP A 25 13.25 10.65 -8.28
CA ASP A 25 13.32 9.51 -9.22
C ASP A 25 13.35 8.11 -8.58
N LYS A 26 12.93 8.03 -7.31
CA LYS A 26 12.93 6.80 -6.50
C LYS A 26 11.53 6.49 -5.97
N PRO A 27 10.62 5.96 -6.81
CA PRO A 27 9.25 5.66 -6.40
C PRO A 27 9.12 4.36 -5.61
N TYR A 28 10.17 3.54 -5.51
CA TYR A 28 10.05 2.14 -5.15
C TYR A 28 10.77 1.80 -3.85
N LYS A 29 10.19 0.85 -3.12
CA LYS A 29 10.84 0.12 -2.03
C LYS A 29 10.42 -1.33 -2.02
N ASN A 30 11.40 -2.22 -1.83
CA ASN A 30 11.17 -3.60 -1.41
C ASN A 30 11.43 -3.69 0.09
N PHE A 31 10.44 -4.08 0.88
CA PHE A 31 10.59 -4.15 2.34
C PHE A 31 11.37 -5.39 2.77
N THR A 32 12.31 -5.20 3.69
CA THR A 32 13.05 -6.30 4.31
C THR A 32 12.15 -7.10 5.26
N GLU A 33 12.54 -8.34 5.57
CA GLU A 33 11.79 -9.19 6.52
C GLU A 33 11.55 -8.51 7.87
N GLN A 34 12.50 -7.67 8.33
CA GLN A 34 12.40 -6.93 9.59
C GLN A 34 11.39 -5.77 9.50
N GLU A 35 11.14 -5.22 8.31
CA GLU A 35 10.22 -4.11 8.11
C GLU A 35 8.79 -4.57 7.83
N ILE A 36 8.61 -5.77 7.27
CA ILE A 36 7.29 -6.32 6.92
C ILE A 36 6.32 -6.29 8.11
N ASP A 37 6.78 -6.61 9.33
CA ASP A 37 5.91 -6.57 10.52
C ASP A 37 5.32 -5.18 10.78
N SER A 38 6.10 -4.12 10.56
CA SER A 38 5.63 -2.74 10.68
C SER A 38 4.58 -2.42 9.62
N VAL A 39 4.83 -2.83 8.38
CA VAL A 39 3.90 -2.60 7.25
C VAL A 39 2.60 -3.36 7.47
N VAL A 40 2.65 -4.63 7.90
CA VAL A 40 1.48 -5.44 8.23
C VAL A 40 0.67 -4.80 9.36
N LYS A 41 1.33 -4.25 10.40
CA LYS A 41 0.64 -3.51 11.46
C LYS A 41 -0.09 -2.27 10.94
N GLN A 42 0.49 -1.53 10.00
CA GLN A 42 -0.18 -0.40 9.36
C GLN A 42 -1.40 -0.85 8.53
N ILE A 43 -1.24 -1.92 7.73
CA ILE A 43 -2.33 -2.50 6.93
C ILE A 43 -3.46 -3.03 7.82
N ASN A 44 -3.15 -3.71 8.93
CA ASN A 44 -4.15 -4.28 9.85
C ASN A 44 -5.06 -3.22 10.49
N GLN A 45 -4.58 -1.97 10.55
CA GLN A 45 -5.36 -0.85 11.04
C GLN A 45 -6.21 -0.17 9.94
N CYS A 46 -6.21 -0.70 8.71
CA CYS A 46 -7.11 -0.28 7.65
C CYS A 46 -8.55 -0.36 8.16
N SER A 47 -9.22 0.79 8.15
CA SER A 47 -10.62 0.93 8.49
C SER A 47 -11.22 1.90 7.49
N GLY A 48 -12.48 1.66 7.14
CA GLY A 48 -13.14 2.50 6.16
C GLY A 48 -14.55 2.05 5.85
N ARG A 49 -15.29 2.93 5.20
CA ARG A 49 -16.63 2.64 4.69
C ARG A 49 -16.54 2.43 3.19
N PHE A 50 -17.15 1.35 2.71
CA PHE A 50 -17.23 1.08 1.28
C PHE A 50 -17.83 2.26 0.52
N THR A 51 -17.26 2.60 -0.63
CA THR A 51 -17.75 3.64 -1.53
C THR A 51 -17.73 3.18 -2.99
N ILE A 52 -18.65 3.71 -3.80
CA ILE A 52 -18.78 3.43 -5.24
C ILE A 52 -18.45 4.65 -6.12
N LYS A 53 -18.15 5.80 -5.51
CA LYS A 53 -17.78 7.03 -6.19
C LYS A 53 -16.44 7.48 -5.63
N PRO A 54 -15.32 6.91 -6.12
CA PRO A 54 -14.03 7.35 -5.68
C PRO A 54 -13.81 8.80 -6.13
N GLU A 55 -13.32 9.64 -5.22
CA GLU A 55 -12.80 10.95 -5.58
C GLU A 55 -11.53 10.76 -6.41
N LYS A 56 -11.34 11.60 -7.44
CA LYS A 56 -10.10 11.53 -8.21
C LYS A 56 -8.94 11.95 -7.31
N PRO A 57 -7.83 11.19 -7.25
CA PRO A 57 -6.68 11.57 -6.46
C PRO A 57 -6.20 12.97 -6.86
N ALA A 58 -6.13 13.88 -5.91
CA ALA A 58 -5.51 15.19 -6.06
C ALA A 58 -4.23 15.21 -5.22
N GLY A 59 -3.15 14.62 -5.73
CA GLY A 59 -1.87 14.59 -5.03
C GLY A 59 -1.14 13.26 -5.12
N ALA A 60 -0.32 12.99 -4.11
CA ALA A 60 0.47 11.78 -4.05
C ALA A 60 -0.37 10.55 -3.65
N SER A 61 0.10 9.38 -4.01
CA SER A 61 -0.46 8.09 -3.61
C SER A 61 0.63 7.06 -3.50
N PHE A 62 0.35 5.96 -2.82
CA PHE A 62 1.14 4.75 -2.91
C PHE A 62 0.28 3.53 -3.17
N ILE A 63 0.91 2.48 -3.70
CA ILE A 63 0.37 1.14 -3.80
C ILE A 63 1.35 0.19 -3.12
N TYR A 64 0.86 -0.64 -2.20
CA TYR A 64 1.53 -1.83 -1.73
C TYR A 64 1.08 -3.04 -2.54
N TYR A 65 2.06 -3.84 -2.98
CA TYR A 65 1.88 -5.18 -3.52
C TYR A 65 2.34 -6.18 -2.46
N ILE A 66 1.43 -7.00 -1.97
CA ILE A 66 1.67 -7.98 -0.92
C ILE A 66 1.65 -9.36 -1.56
N THR A 67 2.82 -9.96 -1.74
CA THR A 67 2.95 -11.35 -2.20
C THR A 67 2.88 -12.27 -0.98
N MET A 68 1.91 -13.17 -0.98
CA MET A 68 1.69 -14.20 0.03
C MET A 68 2.58 -15.42 -0.23
N LYS A 69 2.83 -16.23 0.80
CA LYS A 69 3.68 -17.44 0.68
C LYS A 69 3.08 -18.55 -0.18
N ASP A 70 1.76 -18.56 -0.34
CA ASP A 70 1.04 -19.46 -1.26
C ASP A 70 1.06 -18.96 -2.72
N GLY A 71 1.58 -17.76 -2.96
CA GLY A 71 1.73 -17.16 -4.29
C GLY A 71 0.66 -16.14 -4.65
N ASP A 72 -0.38 -15.95 -3.83
CA ASP A 72 -1.39 -14.92 -4.06
C ASP A 72 -0.79 -13.53 -3.92
N VAL A 73 -1.29 -12.56 -4.70
CA VAL A 73 -0.86 -11.16 -4.62
C VAL A 73 -2.07 -10.30 -4.30
N HIS A 74 -1.97 -9.52 -3.23
CA HIS A 74 -2.97 -8.56 -2.82
C HIS A 74 -2.47 -7.13 -3.00
N MET A 75 -3.41 -6.20 -3.19
CA MET A 75 -3.11 -4.79 -3.37
C MET A 75 -3.73 -3.95 -2.25
N VAL A 76 -2.95 -3.02 -1.70
CA VAL A 76 -3.44 -1.95 -0.81
C VAL A 76 -2.92 -0.60 -1.31
N ALA A 77 -3.80 0.27 -1.77
CA ALA A 77 -3.45 1.62 -2.23
C ALA A 77 -4.07 2.70 -1.35
N ASN A 78 -3.37 3.83 -1.20
CA ASN A 78 -3.79 4.97 -0.39
C ASN A 78 -3.36 6.27 -1.07
N ASN A 79 -4.29 7.24 -1.16
CA ASN A 79 -4.06 8.57 -1.75
C ASN A 79 -4.24 9.74 -0.76
N GLY A 80 -4.29 9.45 0.54
CA GLY A 80 -4.53 10.43 1.61
C GLY A 80 -6.00 10.64 1.96
N ILE A 81 -6.94 10.19 1.13
CA ILE A 81 -8.40 10.37 1.33
C ILE A 81 -9.13 9.02 1.27
N GLU A 82 -8.68 8.16 0.38
CA GLU A 82 -9.29 6.87 0.07
C GLU A 82 -8.28 5.75 0.20
N LEU A 83 -8.82 4.57 0.51
CA LEU A 83 -8.12 3.31 0.56
C LEU A 83 -8.71 2.39 -0.51
N VAL A 84 -7.86 1.76 -1.31
CA VAL A 84 -8.25 0.71 -2.26
C VAL A 84 -7.64 -0.60 -1.80
N ILE A 85 -8.47 -1.63 -1.61
CA ILE A 85 -8.00 -2.98 -1.28
C ILE A 85 -8.58 -3.94 -2.30
N ASP A 86 -7.72 -4.61 -3.07
CA ASP A 86 -8.09 -5.50 -4.17
C ASP A 86 -9.23 -4.90 -5.03
N GLU A 87 -8.96 -3.75 -5.63
CA GLU A 87 -9.90 -2.98 -6.47
C GLU A 87 -11.17 -2.46 -5.77
N THR A 88 -11.33 -2.71 -4.47
CA THR A 88 -12.48 -2.24 -3.70
C THR A 88 -12.14 -0.93 -2.99
N TYR A 89 -12.98 0.08 -3.20
CA TYR A 89 -12.78 1.43 -2.67
C TYR A 89 -13.43 1.63 -1.29
N TYR A 90 -12.71 2.32 -0.42
CA TYR A 90 -13.15 2.67 0.92
C TYR A 90 -12.75 4.11 1.25
N THR A 91 -13.63 4.86 1.90
CA THR A 91 -13.27 6.12 2.55
C THR A 91 -12.61 5.82 3.89
N GLY A 92 -11.50 6.46 4.22
CA GLY A 92 -10.81 6.29 5.50
C GLY A 92 -10.81 7.55 6.37
N ASP A 93 -10.07 7.48 7.47
CA ASP A 93 -9.70 8.67 8.24
C ASP A 93 -8.59 9.42 7.48
N GLU A 94 -8.90 10.60 6.93
CA GLU A 94 -7.98 11.38 6.09
C GLU A 94 -6.67 11.72 6.81
N HIS A 95 -6.70 12.04 8.10
CA HIS A 95 -5.50 12.41 8.84
C HIS A 95 -4.54 11.21 8.91
N ARG A 96 -5.07 10.06 9.31
CA ARG A 96 -4.33 8.79 9.35
C ARG A 96 -3.84 8.38 7.96
N LEU A 97 -4.67 8.51 6.93
CA LEU A 97 -4.30 8.13 5.56
C LEU A 97 -3.17 9.01 5.03
N ASN A 98 -3.20 10.32 5.31
CA ASN A 98 -2.13 11.25 4.96
C ASN A 98 -0.84 10.94 5.73
N ASP A 99 -0.92 10.67 7.04
CA ASP A 99 0.26 10.31 7.83
C ASP A 99 0.93 9.03 7.30
N TRP A 100 0.11 8.02 6.96
CA TRP A 100 0.61 6.79 6.34
C TRP A 100 1.24 7.06 4.98
N LEU A 101 0.57 7.82 4.11
CA LEU A 101 1.11 8.21 2.80
C LEU A 101 2.46 8.91 2.93
N ASN A 102 2.57 9.90 3.82
CA ASN A 102 3.82 10.62 4.06
C ASN A 102 4.94 9.72 4.59
N SER A 103 4.60 8.73 5.44
CA SER A 103 5.55 7.72 5.91
C SER A 103 6.11 6.91 4.74
N VAL A 104 5.27 6.41 3.83
CA VAL A 104 5.71 5.61 2.67
C VAL A 104 6.54 6.45 1.71
N ILE A 105 6.15 7.70 1.47
CA ILE A 105 6.93 8.65 0.66
C ILE A 105 8.34 8.84 1.24
N GLY A 106 8.48 8.87 2.57
CA GLY A 106 9.78 8.97 3.23
C GLY A 106 10.61 7.68 3.21
N GLU A 107 10.00 6.54 2.90
CA GLU A 107 10.65 5.24 2.90
C GLU A 107 11.14 4.81 1.51
N VAL A 108 10.51 5.24 0.41
CA VAL A 108 10.93 4.89 -0.95
C VAL A 108 12.32 5.43 -1.26
N ASP A 109 13.18 4.57 -1.82
CA ASP A 109 14.62 4.84 -1.90
C ASP A 109 15.29 4.37 -3.19
N SER A 110 14.53 3.71 -4.07
CA SER A 110 15.03 3.00 -5.24
C SER A 110 14.23 3.32 -6.51
N PRO A 111 14.84 3.24 -7.70
CA PRO A 111 14.09 3.25 -8.95
C PRO A 111 13.18 2.02 -9.03
N LEU A 112 12.12 2.10 -9.84
CA LEU A 112 11.28 0.95 -10.13
C LEU A 112 12.11 -0.12 -10.89
N PRO A 113 12.07 -1.40 -10.50
CA PRO A 113 12.75 -2.47 -11.23
C PRO A 113 12.24 -2.60 -12.67
N ASP A 114 13.14 -2.92 -13.62
CA ASP A 114 12.79 -3.07 -15.05
C ASP A 114 11.79 -4.22 -15.30
N ASP A 115 11.80 -5.24 -14.45
CA ASP A 115 10.92 -6.41 -14.49
C ASP A 115 9.66 -6.26 -13.61
N PHE A 116 9.44 -5.08 -13.03
CA PHE A 116 8.29 -4.83 -12.18
C PHE A 116 6.99 -4.85 -13.00
N SER A 117 6.05 -5.72 -12.61
CA SER A 117 4.73 -5.80 -13.23
C SER A 117 3.67 -5.23 -12.30
N PHE A 118 2.94 -4.23 -12.79
CA PHE A 118 1.68 -3.82 -12.16
C PHE A 118 0.66 -4.94 -12.38
N THR A 119 0.39 -5.71 -11.33
CA THR A 119 -0.73 -6.66 -11.33
C THR A 119 -2.03 -5.85 -11.20
N TYR A 120 -2.95 -6.06 -12.14
CA TYR A 120 -4.32 -5.55 -12.13
C TYR A 120 -5.26 -6.75 -12.11
#